data_AF-A0A3D9HWE0-F1
#
_entry.id   AF-A0A3D9HWE0-F1
#
_cell.length_a   1.000
_cell.length_b   1.000
_cell.length_c   1.000
_cell.angle_alpha   90.00
_cell.angle_beta   90.00
_cell.angle_gamma   90.00
#
_symmetry.space_group_name_H-M   'P 1'
#
loop_
_entity.id
_entity.type
_entity.pdbx_description
1 polymer ?
#
loop_
_entity_poly.entity_id
_entity_poly.type
_entity_poly.pdbx_seq_one_letter_code
_entity_poly.pdbx_strand_id
1 'polypeptide(L)'
;MPLSGEEIVIFTGLTGAGKTTAVSLFLEMMNKDAVLLPNRRELTDRLIIPEFANGPVQDRISRFEITGRFRNAHPGGMAEILAGLSIHPNLHGRIFLFDNLRGRNEVDHALHQFGNATFVHVSAPLQVRLHRLLTRLDPFDQVKDRVANSEGLAERLRQSMPRQAVQGIMEKVACNLYDATEVVDKLDILEKEAENYSDQDCLELLQSNAKSRQVIYRTDEETPEDFAIRLRLCLGI
;
A
#
# COMPACT_ATOMS: atom_id res chain seq x y z
N MET A 1 17.39 -2.77 -20.37
CA MET A 1 17.87 -3.92 -19.55
C MET A 1 16.74 -4.33 -18.63
N PRO A 2 16.56 -5.63 -18.32
CA PRO A 2 15.50 -6.07 -17.42
C PRO A 2 15.68 -5.47 -16.02
N LEU A 3 14.59 -4.99 -15.41
CA LEU A 3 14.63 -4.44 -14.05
C LEU A 3 15.03 -5.49 -13.00
N SER A 4 14.73 -6.77 -13.25
CA SER A 4 15.00 -7.88 -12.31
C SER A 4 16.47 -8.10 -11.96
N GLY A 5 17.40 -7.57 -12.76
CA GLY A 5 18.83 -7.63 -12.50
C GLY A 5 19.39 -6.44 -11.69
N GLU A 6 18.58 -5.42 -11.42
CA GLU A 6 19.02 -4.19 -10.76
C GLU A 6 18.75 -4.23 -9.24
N GLU A 7 19.38 -3.32 -8.50
CA GLU A 7 19.06 -3.10 -7.10
C GLU A 7 17.73 -2.38 -6.98
N ILE A 8 16.77 -2.97 -6.26
CA ILE A 8 15.42 -2.42 -6.12
C ILE A 8 14.95 -2.46 -4.67
N VAL A 9 14.38 -1.35 -4.21
CA VAL A 9 13.65 -1.25 -2.95
C VAL A 9 12.17 -1.30 -3.25
N ILE A 10 11.49 -2.31 -2.73
CA ILE A 10 10.06 -2.54 -2.97
C ILE A 10 9.29 -2.22 -1.71
N PHE A 11 8.47 -1.18 -1.75
CA PHE A 11 7.57 -0.85 -0.66
C PHE A 11 6.30 -1.71 -0.76
N THR A 12 5.87 -2.21 0.38
CA THR A 12 4.66 -3.01 0.51
C THR A 12 3.78 -2.47 1.64
N GLY A 13 2.49 -2.72 1.53
CA GLY A 13 1.53 -2.47 2.60
C GLY A 13 0.22 -1.85 2.11
N LEU A 14 -0.74 -1.76 3.01
CA LEU A 14 -2.13 -1.40 2.69
C LEU A 14 -2.41 0.11 2.69
N THR A 15 -3.57 0.51 2.16
CA THR A 15 -3.96 1.93 2.09
C THR A 15 -3.97 2.57 3.48
N GLY A 16 -3.45 3.80 3.61
CA GLY A 16 -3.35 4.49 4.90
C GLY A 16 -2.20 4.01 5.80
N ALA A 17 -1.39 3.04 5.39
CA ALA A 17 -0.29 2.55 6.23
C ALA A 17 0.88 3.52 6.40
N GLY A 18 0.99 4.58 5.57
CA GLY A 18 2.05 5.59 5.70
C GLY A 18 3.19 5.50 4.69
N LYS A 19 3.04 4.68 3.63
CA LYS A 19 4.11 4.51 2.61
C LYS A 19 4.55 5.80 1.95
N THR A 20 3.64 6.72 1.63
CA THR A 20 4.03 7.98 0.96
C THR A 20 5.07 8.73 1.77
N THR A 21 4.88 8.81 3.09
CA THR A 21 5.88 9.38 4.02
C THR A 21 7.18 8.58 3.97
N ALA A 22 7.11 7.25 4.06
CA ALA A 22 8.29 6.38 4.07
C ALA A 22 9.08 6.45 2.74
N VAL A 23 8.39 6.55 1.61
CA VAL A 23 8.96 6.74 0.26
C VAL A 23 9.63 8.11 0.15
N SER A 24 8.99 9.18 0.62
CA SER A 24 9.60 10.52 0.62
C SER A 24 10.89 10.55 1.43
N LEU A 25 10.88 9.97 2.64
CA LEU A 25 12.08 9.86 3.49
C LEU A 25 13.20 9.08 2.81
N PHE A 26 12.87 7.97 2.15
CA PHE A 26 13.84 7.20 1.39
C PHE A 26 14.43 8.03 0.24
N LEU A 27 13.61 8.74 -0.53
CA LEU A 27 14.09 9.57 -1.64
C LEU A 27 14.99 10.72 -1.16
N GLU A 28 14.63 11.36 -0.04
CA GLU A 28 15.45 12.38 0.62
C GLU A 28 16.81 11.83 1.07
N MET A 29 16.80 10.64 1.67
CA MET A 29 18.00 9.94 2.12
C MET A 29 18.93 9.59 0.96
N MET A 30 18.40 9.14 -0.17
CA MET A 30 19.19 8.69 -1.32
C MET A 30 19.70 9.83 -2.20
N ASN A 31 19.26 11.08 -1.96
CA ASN A 31 19.80 12.32 -2.54
C ASN A 31 20.25 12.25 -4.02
N LYS A 32 19.41 11.67 -4.89
CA LYS A 32 19.54 11.45 -6.37
C LYS A 32 20.07 10.09 -6.86
N ASP A 33 20.48 9.20 -5.98
CA ASP A 33 20.93 7.85 -6.40
C ASP A 33 19.78 6.85 -6.56
N ALA A 34 18.58 7.25 -6.10
CA ALA A 34 17.36 6.49 -6.30
C ALA A 34 16.51 6.98 -7.48
N VAL A 35 15.91 6.04 -8.19
CA VAL A 35 14.93 6.28 -9.26
C VAL A 35 13.57 5.72 -8.84
N LEU A 36 12.61 6.61 -8.62
CA LEU A 36 11.21 6.22 -8.39
C LEU A 36 10.60 5.70 -9.70
N LEU A 37 10.20 4.42 -9.70
CA LEU A 37 9.46 3.80 -10.79
C LEU A 37 8.01 4.28 -10.81
N PRO A 38 7.30 4.16 -11.96
CA PRO A 38 5.85 4.33 -12.01
C PRO A 38 5.18 3.57 -10.88
N ASN A 39 4.41 4.28 -10.05
CA ASN A 39 3.78 3.67 -8.89
C ASN A 39 2.61 2.76 -9.30
N ARG A 40 2.06 2.04 -8.33
CA ARG A 40 0.90 1.16 -8.55
C ARG A 40 -0.27 1.86 -9.25
N ARG A 41 -0.56 3.12 -8.93
CA ARG A 41 -1.70 3.84 -9.54
C ARG A 41 -1.46 4.07 -11.02
N GLU A 42 -0.28 4.58 -11.36
CA GLU A 42 0.10 4.83 -12.75
C GLU A 42 0.09 3.53 -13.56
N LEU A 43 0.67 2.45 -13.05
CA LEU A 43 0.67 1.16 -13.73
C LEU A 43 -0.75 0.58 -13.87
N THR A 44 -1.58 0.71 -12.84
CA THR A 44 -2.98 0.27 -12.90
C THR A 44 -3.75 1.03 -13.97
N ASP A 45 -3.57 2.35 -14.05
CA ASP A 45 -4.27 3.20 -15.02
C ASP A 45 -3.82 2.95 -16.46
N ARG A 46 -2.53 2.70 -16.66
CA ARG A 46 -1.95 2.51 -17.99
C ARG A 46 -2.12 1.09 -18.53
N LEU A 47 -2.11 0.08 -17.66
CA LEU A 47 -1.99 -1.31 -18.08
C LEU A 47 -3.19 -2.16 -17.67
N ILE A 48 -3.74 -1.97 -16.46
CA ILE A 48 -4.81 -2.85 -15.96
C ILE A 48 -6.19 -2.34 -16.35
N ILE A 49 -6.54 -1.11 -16.00
CA ILE A 49 -7.90 -0.56 -16.22
C ILE A 49 -8.34 -0.67 -17.68
N PRO A 50 -7.50 -0.34 -18.69
CA PRO A 50 -7.89 -0.43 -20.08
C PRO A 50 -8.32 -1.84 -20.54
N GLU A 51 -7.90 -2.90 -19.85
CA GLU A 51 -8.30 -4.27 -20.17
C GLU A 51 -9.72 -4.62 -19.67
N PHE A 52 -10.22 -3.92 -18.65
CA PHE A 52 -11.46 -4.29 -17.95
C PHE A 52 -12.55 -3.21 -17.95
N ALA A 53 -12.26 -2.02 -18.46
CA ALA A 53 -13.20 -0.90 -18.48
C ALA A 53 -13.00 0.02 -19.70
N ASN A 54 -14.11 0.55 -20.23
CA ASN A 54 -14.11 1.55 -21.30
C ASN A 54 -13.99 2.96 -20.71
N GLY A 55 -12.77 3.33 -20.30
CA GLY A 55 -12.45 4.68 -19.80
C GLY A 55 -11.87 4.70 -18.37
N PRO A 56 -11.58 5.91 -17.85
CA PRO A 56 -10.94 6.06 -16.55
C PRO A 56 -11.89 5.66 -15.40
N VAL A 57 -11.35 4.92 -14.43
CA VAL A 57 -12.09 4.50 -13.23
C VAL A 57 -11.47 5.17 -12.00
N GLN A 58 -12.20 6.10 -11.40
CA GLN A 58 -11.75 6.85 -10.22
C GLN A 58 -12.23 6.24 -8.89
N ASP A 59 -13.40 5.60 -8.89
CA ASP A 59 -13.99 5.00 -7.69
C ASP A 59 -13.09 3.91 -7.09
N ARG A 60 -12.85 3.99 -5.78
CA ARG A 60 -11.85 3.13 -5.14
C ARG A 60 -12.25 1.67 -5.10
N ILE A 61 -13.52 1.40 -4.85
CA ILE A 61 -14.08 0.04 -4.74
C ILE A 61 -14.04 -0.62 -6.11
N SER A 62 -14.48 0.08 -7.15
CA SER A 62 -14.44 -0.37 -8.54
C SER A 62 -13.02 -0.72 -9.00
N ARG A 63 -12.02 0.08 -8.58
CA ARG A 63 -10.60 -0.23 -8.83
C ARG A 63 -10.13 -1.49 -8.11
N PHE A 64 -10.59 -1.74 -6.88
CA PHE A 64 -10.30 -3.00 -6.19
C PHE A 64 -10.89 -4.19 -6.93
N GLU A 65 -12.11 -4.08 -7.45
CA GLU A 65 -12.74 -5.15 -8.23
C GLU A 65 -12.03 -5.42 -9.56
N ILE A 66 -11.63 -4.36 -10.29
CA ILE A 66 -10.83 -4.48 -11.52
C ILE A 66 -9.49 -5.15 -11.23
N THR A 67 -8.74 -4.65 -10.24
CA THR A 67 -7.45 -5.24 -9.87
C THR A 67 -7.60 -6.64 -9.28
N GLY A 68 -8.76 -6.95 -8.69
CA GLY A 68 -9.14 -8.31 -8.31
C GLY A 68 -9.27 -9.24 -9.50
N ARG A 69 -10.02 -8.83 -10.54
CA ARG A 69 -10.14 -9.59 -11.80
C ARG A 69 -8.79 -9.80 -12.49
N PHE A 70 -7.95 -8.77 -12.53
CA PHE A 70 -6.60 -8.88 -13.07
C PHE A 70 -5.78 -9.95 -12.32
N ARG A 71 -5.78 -9.96 -10.99
CA ARG A 71 -5.04 -10.96 -10.20
C ARG A 71 -5.54 -12.40 -10.41
N ASN A 72 -6.82 -12.59 -10.74
CA ASN A 72 -7.34 -13.92 -11.06
C ASN A 72 -6.74 -14.46 -12.37
N ALA A 73 -6.44 -13.57 -13.33
CA ALA A 73 -5.77 -13.92 -14.58
C ALA A 73 -4.24 -13.94 -14.45
N HIS A 74 -3.69 -13.10 -13.57
CA HIS A 74 -2.26 -12.89 -13.33
C HIS A 74 -1.95 -13.09 -11.85
N PRO A 75 -1.64 -14.33 -11.40
CA PRO A 75 -1.45 -14.63 -9.99
C PRO A 75 -0.36 -13.78 -9.30
N GLY A 76 0.66 -13.34 -10.04
CA GLY A 76 1.70 -12.43 -9.53
C GLY A 76 1.25 -10.97 -9.38
N GLY A 77 0.08 -10.62 -9.92
CA GLY A 77 -0.53 -9.30 -9.82
C GLY A 77 0.42 -8.19 -10.30
N MET A 78 0.52 -7.13 -9.50
CA MET A 78 1.39 -5.98 -9.82
C MET A 78 2.88 -6.34 -9.96
N ALA A 79 3.34 -7.39 -9.26
CA ALA A 79 4.74 -7.81 -9.37
C ALA A 79 5.06 -8.46 -10.73
N GLU A 80 4.08 -9.07 -11.38
CA GLU A 80 4.23 -9.62 -12.73
C GLU A 80 4.43 -8.50 -13.76
N ILE A 81 3.67 -7.40 -13.62
CA ILE A 81 3.89 -6.17 -14.40
C ILE A 81 5.29 -5.62 -14.15
N LEU A 82 5.69 -5.52 -12.88
CA LEU A 82 7.01 -5.01 -12.50
C LEU A 82 8.14 -5.83 -13.11
N ALA A 83 8.02 -7.16 -13.11
CA ALA A 83 9.00 -8.08 -13.69
C ALA A 83 9.14 -7.92 -15.21
N GLY A 84 8.07 -7.48 -15.89
CA GLY A 84 8.08 -7.16 -17.31
C GLY A 84 8.72 -5.82 -17.67
N LEU A 85 9.04 -4.96 -16.69
CA LEU A 85 9.63 -3.65 -16.97
C LEU A 85 11.10 -3.75 -17.37
N SER A 86 11.48 -2.87 -18.30
CA SER A 86 12.86 -2.67 -18.71
C SER A 86 13.31 -1.24 -18.38
N ILE A 87 14.53 -1.11 -17.89
CA ILE A 87 15.16 0.17 -17.63
C ILE A 87 15.99 0.64 -18.83
N HIS A 88 16.08 1.96 -18.98
CA HIS A 88 16.95 2.59 -19.95
C HIS A 88 18.43 2.40 -19.53
N PRO A 89 19.36 2.09 -20.45
CA PRO A 89 20.77 1.81 -20.10
C PRO A 89 21.46 2.90 -19.25
N ASN A 90 21.11 4.18 -19.47
CA ASN A 90 21.66 5.31 -18.71
C ASN A 90 21.26 5.33 -17.22
N LEU A 91 20.32 4.48 -16.80
CA LEU A 91 19.88 4.34 -15.41
C LEU A 91 20.50 3.12 -14.73
N HIS A 92 21.34 2.34 -15.43
CA HIS A 92 21.99 1.16 -14.87
C HIS A 92 22.86 1.51 -13.65
N GLY A 93 22.84 0.65 -12.62
CA GLY A 93 23.59 0.85 -11.39
C GLY A 93 23.00 1.89 -10.44
N ARG A 94 21.78 2.38 -10.71
CA ARG A 94 20.98 3.17 -9.76
C ARG A 94 20.17 2.24 -8.87
N ILE A 95 19.72 2.76 -7.73
CA ILE A 95 18.77 2.06 -6.87
C ILE A 95 17.36 2.38 -7.35
N PHE A 96 16.57 1.38 -7.70
CA PHE A 96 15.19 1.57 -8.12
C PHE A 96 14.25 1.50 -6.92
N LEU A 97 13.18 2.27 -6.96
CA LEU A 97 12.17 2.29 -5.91
C LEU A 97 10.81 2.00 -6.51
N PHE A 98 10.11 0.99 -5.98
CA PHE A 98 8.74 0.69 -6.38
C PHE A 98 7.75 0.91 -5.24
N ASP A 99 6.74 1.76 -5.47
CA ASP A 99 5.61 2.04 -4.58
C ASP A 99 4.30 1.48 -5.14
N ASN A 100 4.10 0.17 -5.06
CA ASN A 100 3.49 -0.48 -3.89
C ASN A 100 2.95 -1.86 -4.29
N LEU A 101 3.44 -2.93 -3.65
CA LEU A 101 2.79 -4.25 -3.65
C LEU A 101 1.91 -4.41 -2.41
N ARG A 102 0.70 -4.98 -2.54
CA ARG A 102 -0.30 -4.99 -1.44
C ARG A 102 -0.64 -6.35 -0.86
N GLY A 103 -0.13 -7.45 -1.40
CA GLY A 103 -0.55 -8.78 -0.97
C GLY A 103 0.54 -9.83 -1.01
N ARG A 104 0.30 -10.92 -0.27
CA ARG A 104 1.15 -12.11 -0.25
C ARG A 104 1.57 -12.55 -1.64
N ASN A 105 0.63 -12.74 -2.57
CA ASN A 105 0.95 -13.27 -3.90
C ASN A 105 1.84 -12.33 -4.72
N GLU A 106 1.58 -11.01 -4.65
CA GLU A 106 2.40 -10.00 -5.32
C GLU A 106 3.83 -10.01 -4.74
N VAL A 107 3.94 -10.08 -3.41
CA VAL A 107 5.25 -10.11 -2.73
C VAL A 107 5.98 -11.42 -2.96
N ASP A 108 5.29 -12.55 -2.93
CA ASP A 108 5.86 -13.87 -3.22
C ASP A 108 6.43 -13.90 -4.64
N HIS A 109 5.67 -13.42 -5.62
CA HIS A 109 6.16 -13.30 -6.99
C HIS A 109 7.39 -12.39 -7.08
N ALA A 110 7.37 -11.23 -6.40
CA ALA A 110 8.51 -10.33 -6.39
C ALA A 110 9.76 -10.95 -5.72
N LEU A 111 9.59 -11.74 -4.65
CA LEU A 111 10.70 -12.43 -3.98
C LEU A 111 11.44 -13.39 -4.92
N HIS A 112 10.71 -14.04 -5.83
CA HIS A 112 11.26 -14.96 -6.82
C HIS A 112 11.88 -14.25 -8.03
N GLN A 113 11.30 -13.12 -8.46
CA GLN A 113 11.77 -12.38 -9.65
C GLN A 113 12.92 -11.42 -9.35
N PHE A 114 12.97 -10.84 -8.15
CA PHE A 114 13.94 -9.82 -7.78
C PHE A 114 14.85 -10.33 -6.66
N GLY A 115 15.92 -11.03 -7.05
CA GLY A 115 16.90 -11.62 -6.12
C GLY A 115 17.61 -10.57 -5.26
N ASN A 116 17.85 -9.37 -5.82
CA ASN A 116 18.51 -8.25 -5.15
C ASN A 116 17.53 -7.24 -4.53
N ALA A 117 16.23 -7.59 -4.44
CA ALA A 117 15.26 -6.68 -3.84
C ALA A 117 15.39 -6.60 -2.33
N THR A 118 15.38 -5.37 -1.81
CA THR A 118 15.11 -5.05 -0.41
C THR A 118 13.62 -4.71 -0.25
N PHE A 119 12.94 -5.37 0.68
CA PHE A 119 11.51 -5.16 0.92
C PHE A 119 11.28 -4.26 2.12
N VAL A 120 10.52 -3.18 1.93
CA VAL A 120 10.08 -2.33 3.02
C VAL A 120 8.58 -2.56 3.24
N HIS A 121 8.24 -3.23 4.33
CA HIS A 121 6.84 -3.46 4.69
C HIS A 121 6.37 -2.38 5.66
N VAL A 122 5.44 -1.54 5.20
CA VAL A 122 4.89 -0.44 5.99
C VAL A 122 3.51 -0.82 6.49
N SER A 123 3.38 -0.96 7.81
CA SER A 123 2.15 -1.38 8.48
C SER A 123 1.61 -0.31 9.44
N ALA A 124 0.30 -0.36 9.66
CA ALA A 124 -0.39 0.43 10.66
C ALA A 124 -1.71 -0.26 11.05
N PRO A 125 -2.16 -0.19 12.31
CA PRO A 125 -3.45 -0.69 12.73
C PRO A 125 -4.61 -0.05 11.95
N LEU A 126 -5.73 -0.77 11.84
CA LEU A 126 -6.89 -0.34 11.08
C LEU A 126 -7.40 1.04 11.52
N GLN A 127 -7.43 1.33 12.83
CA GLN A 127 -7.86 2.61 13.36
C GLN A 127 -6.95 3.77 12.96
N VAL A 128 -5.64 3.54 12.85
CA VAL A 128 -4.66 4.53 12.39
C VAL A 128 -4.84 4.78 10.89
N ARG A 129 -5.06 3.70 10.12
CA ARG A 129 -5.35 3.79 8.68
C ARG A 129 -6.64 4.57 8.44
N LEU A 130 -7.73 4.23 9.12
CA LEU A 130 -9.01 4.92 9.03
C LEU A 130 -8.88 6.40 9.36
N HIS A 131 -8.20 6.73 10.47
CA HIS A 131 -7.93 8.11 10.83
C HIS A 131 -7.20 8.89 9.71
N ARG A 132 -6.19 8.29 9.08
CA ARG A 132 -5.45 8.90 7.97
C ARG A 132 -6.31 9.06 6.72
N LEU A 133 -7.22 8.12 6.41
CA LEU A 133 -8.15 8.25 5.29
C LEU A 133 -9.16 9.39 5.52
N LEU A 134 -9.56 9.63 6.78
CA LEU A 134 -10.50 10.70 7.15
C LEU A 134 -9.87 12.10 7.17
N THR A 135 -8.56 12.20 7.34
CA THR A 135 -7.87 13.50 7.43
C THR A 135 -7.12 13.89 6.17
N ARG A 136 -6.94 12.96 5.21
CA ARG A 136 -6.24 13.23 3.95
C ARG A 136 -7.22 13.49 2.81
N LEU A 137 -6.88 14.46 1.96
CA LEU A 137 -7.64 14.79 0.75
C LEU A 137 -7.07 14.04 -0.46
N ASP A 138 -7.29 12.73 -0.54
CA ASP A 138 -6.85 11.89 -1.67
C ASP A 138 -8.00 11.69 -2.69
N PRO A 139 -7.85 12.10 -3.97
CA PRO A 139 -8.91 11.98 -4.98
C PRO A 139 -9.38 10.54 -5.24
N PHE A 140 -8.55 9.53 -4.92
CA PHE A 140 -8.88 8.11 -5.06
C PHE A 140 -9.50 7.50 -3.80
N ASP A 141 -9.79 8.30 -2.77
CA ASP A 141 -10.53 7.85 -1.58
C ASP A 141 -11.99 8.30 -1.65
N GLN A 142 -12.56 8.28 -2.86
CA GLN A 142 -13.97 8.54 -3.11
C GLN A 142 -14.70 7.22 -3.32
N VAL A 143 -15.87 7.10 -2.70
CA VAL A 143 -16.87 6.08 -2.99
C VAL A 143 -18.01 6.80 -3.71
N LYS A 144 -18.22 6.52 -5.00
CA LYS A 144 -19.29 7.15 -5.79
C LYS A 144 -20.54 6.27 -5.81
N ASP A 145 -21.71 6.90 -5.91
CA ASP A 145 -23.02 6.27 -6.13
C ASP A 145 -23.50 5.28 -5.04
N ARG A 146 -22.99 5.42 -3.80
CA ARG A 146 -23.54 4.73 -2.62
C ARG A 146 -24.22 5.70 -1.67
N VAL A 147 -25.38 5.29 -1.16
CA VAL A 147 -25.98 5.91 0.02
C VAL A 147 -25.35 5.22 1.22
N ALA A 148 -24.31 5.82 1.80
CA ALA A 148 -23.73 5.29 3.02
C ALA A 148 -24.76 5.37 4.15
N ASN A 149 -25.07 4.22 4.75
CA ASN A 149 -25.95 4.14 5.92
C ASN A 149 -25.07 4.13 7.17
N SER A 150 -25.21 5.17 8.00
CA SER A 150 -24.50 5.30 9.28
C SER A 150 -25.19 4.57 10.44
N GLU A 151 -26.38 3.99 10.21
CA GLU A 151 -27.03 3.10 11.18
C GLU A 151 -26.11 1.92 11.52
N GLY A 152 -25.93 1.67 12.82
CA GLY A 152 -25.09 0.57 13.28
C GLY A 152 -23.58 0.79 13.12
N LEU A 153 -23.11 1.99 12.75
CA LEU A 153 -21.67 2.30 12.61
C LEU A 153 -20.85 1.85 13.83
N ALA A 154 -21.34 2.12 15.04
CA ALA A 154 -20.66 1.72 16.28
C ALA A 154 -20.48 0.20 16.38
N GLU A 155 -21.46 -0.59 15.92
CA GLU A 155 -21.38 -2.05 15.96
C GLU A 155 -20.40 -2.58 14.92
N ARG A 156 -20.47 -2.04 13.70
CA ARG A 156 -19.53 -2.37 12.63
C ARG A 156 -18.07 -2.07 13.03
N LEU A 157 -17.83 -0.92 13.65
CA LEU A 157 -16.50 -0.58 14.17
C LEU A 157 -16.00 -1.56 15.24
N ARG A 158 -16.89 -2.07 16.12
CA ARG A 158 -16.52 -3.05 17.16
C ARG A 158 -16.12 -4.40 16.60
N GLN A 159 -16.60 -4.78 15.42
CA GLN A 159 -16.21 -6.03 14.76
C GLN A 159 -14.76 -5.99 14.27
N SER A 160 -14.24 -4.80 13.97
CA SER A 160 -12.96 -4.64 13.27
C SER A 160 -11.89 -3.92 14.12
N MET A 161 -12.24 -3.37 15.29
CA MET A 161 -11.33 -2.53 16.09
C MET A 161 -11.49 -2.71 17.60
N PRO A 162 -10.44 -2.45 18.40
CA PRO A 162 -10.52 -2.44 19.85
C PRO A 162 -11.51 -1.40 20.39
N ARG A 163 -12.17 -1.70 21.52
CA ARG A 163 -13.18 -0.83 22.15
C ARG A 163 -12.74 0.62 22.34
N GLN A 164 -11.48 0.83 22.75
CA GLN A 164 -10.93 2.19 22.94
C GLN A 164 -10.86 2.99 21.63
N ALA A 165 -10.49 2.33 20.52
CA ALA A 165 -10.45 2.97 19.21
C ALA A 165 -11.86 3.32 18.72
N VAL A 166 -12.83 2.42 18.91
CA VAL A 166 -14.23 2.68 18.59
C VAL A 166 -14.75 3.88 19.37
N GLN A 167 -14.50 3.93 20.68
CA GLN A 167 -14.92 5.04 21.53
C GLN A 167 -14.35 6.38 21.01
N GLY A 168 -13.06 6.44 20.70
CA GLY A 168 -12.43 7.65 20.19
C GLY A 168 -12.95 8.10 18.81
N ILE A 169 -13.34 7.16 17.93
CA ILE A 169 -13.98 7.50 16.65
C ILE A 169 -15.40 8.04 16.90
N MET A 170 -16.19 7.36 17.72
CA MET A 170 -17.58 7.77 18.00
C MET A 170 -17.66 9.11 18.73
N GLU A 171 -16.71 9.43 19.61
CA GLU A 171 -16.61 10.75 20.24
C GLU A 171 -16.34 11.85 19.21
N LYS A 172 -15.46 11.59 18.24
CA LYS A 172 -15.19 12.55 17.16
C LYS A 172 -16.40 12.75 16.26
N VAL A 173 -17.17 11.70 15.99
CA VAL A 173 -18.46 11.81 15.27
C VAL A 173 -19.47 12.63 16.07
N ALA A 174 -19.63 12.35 17.38
CA ALA A 174 -20.55 13.09 18.25
C ALA A 174 -20.18 14.59 18.37
N CYS A 175 -18.89 14.91 18.30
CA CYS A 175 -18.38 16.28 18.30
C CYS A 175 -18.33 16.94 16.91
N ASN A 176 -18.88 16.31 15.86
CA ASN A 176 -18.82 16.77 14.46
C ASN A 176 -17.40 17.02 13.93
N LEU A 177 -16.40 16.33 14.49
CA LEU A 177 -15.03 16.33 13.96
C LEU A 177 -14.87 15.34 12.80
N TYR A 178 -15.69 14.29 12.77
CA TYR A 178 -15.86 13.39 11.63
C TYR A 178 -17.32 13.33 11.21
N ASP A 179 -17.54 13.33 9.90
CA ASP A 179 -18.85 13.01 9.34
C ASP A 179 -19.07 11.49 9.41
N ALA A 180 -20.23 11.06 9.92
CA ALA A 180 -20.53 9.65 10.12
C ALA A 180 -20.60 8.88 8.79
N THR A 181 -21.10 9.53 7.74
CA THR A 181 -21.20 8.96 6.38
C THR A 181 -19.81 8.76 5.81
N GLU A 182 -18.93 9.74 5.96
CA GLU A 182 -17.54 9.62 5.53
C GLU A 182 -16.79 8.50 6.28
N VAL A 183 -17.03 8.32 7.58
CA VAL A 183 -16.46 7.19 8.34
C VAL A 183 -16.90 5.86 7.75
N VAL A 184 -18.18 5.72 7.38
CA VAL A 184 -18.70 4.52 6.71
C VAL A 184 -18.01 4.30 5.36
N ASP A 185 -17.89 5.34 4.53
CA ASP A 185 -17.25 5.22 3.21
C ASP A 185 -15.77 4.82 3.31
N LYS A 186 -15.02 5.41 4.24
CA LYS A 186 -13.61 5.04 4.44
C LYS A 186 -13.47 3.63 5.02
N LEU A 187 -14.42 3.20 5.87
CA LEU A 187 -14.45 1.83 6.38
C LEU A 187 -14.75 0.82 5.28
N ASP A 188 -15.71 1.11 4.38
CA ASP A 188 -15.99 0.31 3.17
C ASP A 188 -14.72 0.11 2.33
N ILE A 189 -13.93 1.17 2.11
CA ILE A 189 -12.65 1.08 1.36
C ILE A 189 -11.68 0.10 2.05
N LEU A 190 -11.56 0.18 3.38
CA LEU A 190 -10.60 -0.64 4.13
C LEU A 190 -11.04 -2.10 4.22
N GLU A 191 -12.34 -2.36 4.44
CA GLU A 191 -12.91 -3.70 4.45
C GLU A 191 -12.80 -4.35 3.07
N LYS A 192 -13.11 -3.60 2.00
CA LYS A 192 -12.94 -4.09 0.63
C LYS A 192 -11.48 -4.40 0.31
N GLU A 193 -10.54 -3.59 0.79
CA GLU A 193 -9.12 -3.90 0.67
C GLU A 193 -8.75 -5.19 1.41
N ALA A 194 -9.31 -5.43 2.61
CA ALA A 194 -9.06 -6.61 3.43
C ALA A 194 -9.63 -7.91 2.83
N GLU A 195 -10.73 -7.86 2.07
CA GLU A 195 -11.22 -9.01 1.30
C GLU A 195 -10.19 -9.49 0.25
N ASN A 196 -9.33 -8.58 -0.18
CA ASN A 196 -8.41 -8.80 -1.30
C ASN A 196 -6.96 -9.01 -0.86
N TYR A 197 -6.61 -8.57 0.36
CA TYR A 197 -5.24 -8.46 0.82
C TYR A 197 -5.14 -8.68 2.33
N SER A 198 -4.22 -9.55 2.76
CA SER A 198 -3.83 -9.72 4.16
C SER A 198 -2.46 -9.09 4.41
N ASP A 199 -2.41 -8.08 5.27
CA ASP A 199 -1.17 -7.45 5.74
C ASP A 199 -0.31 -8.45 6.51
N GLN A 200 -0.96 -9.25 7.36
CA GLN A 200 -0.32 -10.26 8.20
C GLN A 200 0.34 -11.36 7.36
N ASP A 201 -0.34 -11.87 6.33
CA ASP A 201 0.22 -12.89 5.45
C ASP A 201 1.45 -12.38 4.70
N CYS A 202 1.44 -11.11 4.31
CA CYS A 202 2.57 -10.44 3.67
C CYS A 202 3.75 -10.34 4.64
N LEU A 203 3.50 -9.92 5.89
CA LEU A 203 4.52 -9.83 6.92
C LEU A 203 5.14 -11.20 7.23
N GLU A 204 4.32 -12.24 7.42
CA GLU A 204 4.78 -13.60 7.69
C GLU A 204 5.64 -14.16 6.55
N LEU A 205 5.23 -13.90 5.29
CA LEU A 205 5.97 -14.30 4.11
C LEU A 205 7.36 -13.65 4.07
N LEU A 206 7.44 -12.33 4.25
CA LEU A 206 8.70 -11.60 4.27
C LEU A 206 9.60 -12.07 5.42
N GLN A 207 9.04 -12.21 6.62
CA GLN A 207 9.76 -12.74 7.78
C GLN A 207 10.26 -14.17 7.57
N SER A 208 9.62 -14.97 6.73
CA SER A 208 10.06 -16.33 6.45
C SER A 208 11.11 -16.41 5.36
N ASN A 209 11.04 -15.53 4.33
CA ASN A 209 11.79 -15.70 3.08
C ASN A 209 12.80 -14.57 2.78
N ALA A 210 12.75 -13.46 3.52
CA ALA A 210 13.50 -12.24 3.22
C ALA A 210 14.16 -11.59 4.46
N LYS A 211 14.42 -12.35 5.53
CA LYS A 211 14.92 -11.81 6.82
C LYS A 211 16.12 -10.86 6.69
N SER A 212 17.06 -11.15 5.79
CA SER A 212 18.27 -10.34 5.57
C SER A 212 18.11 -9.17 4.61
N ARG A 213 16.94 -9.05 3.96
CA ARG A 213 16.65 -8.07 2.92
C ARG A 213 15.26 -7.47 3.09
N GLN A 214 14.85 -7.29 4.35
CA GLN A 214 13.57 -6.69 4.71
C GLN A 214 13.74 -5.63 5.80
N VAL A 215 12.86 -4.64 5.77
CA VAL A 215 12.67 -3.66 6.85
C VAL A 215 11.17 -3.56 7.13
N ILE A 216 10.77 -3.87 8.37
CA ILE A 216 9.39 -3.73 8.81
C ILE A 216 9.25 -2.38 9.49
N TYR A 217 8.39 -1.51 8.98
CA TYR A 217 8.11 -0.19 9.53
C TYR A 217 6.67 -0.13 10.07
N ARG A 218 6.54 -0.10 11.40
CA ARG A 218 5.26 0.04 12.09
C ARG A 218 5.05 1.51 12.43
N THR A 219 4.26 2.19 11.61
CA THR A 219 4.16 3.65 11.64
C THR A 219 3.45 4.23 12.87
N ASP A 220 2.90 3.37 13.72
CA ASP A 220 2.29 3.69 15.01
C ASP A 220 3.20 3.40 16.20
N GLU A 221 4.26 2.60 16.01
CA GLU A 221 5.22 2.20 17.06
C GLU A 221 6.60 2.85 16.87
N GLU A 222 6.91 3.33 15.67
CA GLU A 222 8.26 3.76 15.28
C GLU A 222 8.26 5.14 14.62
N THR A 223 9.30 5.92 14.91
CA THR A 223 9.50 7.23 14.28
C THR A 223 10.03 7.09 12.84
N PRO A 224 9.74 8.06 11.96
CA PRO A 224 10.39 8.20 10.66
C PRO A 224 11.91 8.08 10.68
N GLU A 225 12.56 8.66 11.68
CA GLU A 225 14.00 8.73 11.83
C GLU A 225 14.60 7.36 12.17
N ASP A 226 13.99 6.63 13.12
CA ASP A 226 14.43 5.28 13.48
C ASP A 226 14.28 4.31 12.30
N PHE A 227 13.18 4.44 11.55
CA PHE A 227 12.95 3.69 10.32
C PHE A 227 14.04 3.98 9.28
N ALA A 228 14.38 5.25 9.06
CA ALA A 228 15.41 5.64 8.11
C ALA A 228 16.79 5.05 8.49
N ILE A 229 17.14 5.04 9.78
CA ILE A 229 18.38 4.43 10.27
C ILE A 229 18.42 2.93 9.95
N ARG A 230 17.35 2.18 10.24
CA ARG A 230 17.30 0.74 9.94
C ARG A 230 17.35 0.46 8.44
N LEU A 231 16.72 1.31 7.63
CA LEU A 231 16.75 1.17 6.19
C LEU A 231 18.17 1.36 5.63
N ARG A 232 18.92 2.36 6.12
CA ARG A 232 20.35 2.53 5.76
C ARG A 232 21.18 1.29 6.08
N LEU A 233 21.03 0.78 7.29
CA LEU A 233 21.74 -0.44 7.73
C LEU A 233 21.40 -1.64 6.85
N CYS A 234 20.13 -1.80 6.45
CA CYS A 234 19.70 -2.88 5.56
C CYS A 234 20.27 -2.73 4.15
N LEU A 235 20.44 -1.50 3.66
CA LEU A 235 21.00 -1.19 2.34
C LEU A 235 22.54 -1.14 2.34
N GLY A 236 23.18 -1.16 3.51
CA GLY A 236 24.63 -1.08 3.64
C GLY A 236 25.22 0.31 3.35
N ILE A 237 24.45 1.37 3.60
CA ILE A 237 24.83 2.79 3.37
C ILE A 237 24.89 3.62 4.66
#